data_AF-A0A8K0L0P1-F1
#
_entry.id   AF-A0A8K0L0P1-F1
#
_cell.length_a   1.000
_cell.length_b   1.000
_cell.length_c   1.000
_cell.angle_alpha   90.00
_cell.angle_beta   90.00
_cell.angle_gamma   90.00
#
_symmetry.space_group_name_H-M   'P 1'
#
loop_
_entity.id
_entity.type
_entity.pdbx_description
1 polymer ?
#
loop_
_entity_poly.entity_id
_entity_poly.type
_entity_poly.pdbx_seq_one_letter_code
_entity_poly.pdbx_strand_id
1 'polypeptide(L)'
;MQSLKQGSTSKDAPKITNDQEPFEDRQRRTQAARILESQEQLIWHSMARNEDVPQTRQYFRAIAAGMDPSKMAQKSTGHSGGEGLQSARKGTARVVSRSDKTAGPSDPS
;
A
#
# COMPACT_ATOMS: atom_id res chain seq x y z
N MET A 1 45.65 5.23 4.73
CA MET A 1 44.38 4.52 4.45
C MET A 1 43.26 5.54 4.27
N GLN A 2 42.23 5.13 3.55
CA GLN A 2 41.32 5.94 2.73
C GLN A 2 40.48 6.98 3.51
N SER A 3 40.21 8.08 2.81
CA SER A 3 39.25 9.14 3.11
C SER A 3 37.83 8.57 3.22
N LEU A 4 37.15 8.79 4.36
CA LEU A 4 35.72 8.49 4.49
C LEU A 4 34.90 9.72 4.11
N LYS A 5 34.16 9.54 3.02
CA LYS A 5 33.23 10.46 2.38
C LYS A 5 32.18 11.00 3.34
N GLN A 6 31.95 12.29 3.20
CA GLN A 6 30.84 13.05 3.76
C GLN A 6 29.50 12.36 3.46
N GLY A 7 28.76 12.01 4.52
CA GLY A 7 27.38 11.57 4.42
C GLY A 7 26.50 12.73 3.99
N SER A 8 25.81 12.53 2.88
CA SER A 8 24.87 13.46 2.26
C SER A 8 23.82 13.94 3.27
N THR A 9 23.93 15.19 3.69
CA THR A 9 22.78 15.95 4.17
C THR A 9 21.82 16.11 3.00
N SER A 10 20.68 15.42 3.03
CA SER A 10 19.48 15.86 2.29
C SER A 10 19.06 17.20 2.92
N LYS A 11 19.75 18.31 2.63
CA LYS A 11 19.51 19.23 1.52
C LYS A 11 18.03 19.59 1.47
N ASP A 12 17.68 20.46 2.42
CA ASP A 12 16.74 21.57 2.26
C ASP A 12 15.77 21.42 1.08
N ALA A 13 14.82 20.49 1.20
CA ALA A 13 13.62 20.61 0.40
C ALA A 13 12.89 21.85 0.93
N PRO A 14 12.59 22.86 0.09
CA PRO A 14 11.85 24.02 0.54
C PRO A 14 10.53 23.51 1.08
N LYS A 15 10.37 23.64 2.40
CA LYS A 15 9.11 23.38 3.07
C LYS A 15 8.21 24.52 2.66
N ILE A 16 7.48 24.34 1.55
CA ILE A 16 6.49 25.30 1.07
C ILE A 16 5.53 25.49 2.24
N THR A 17 5.68 26.60 2.95
CA THR A 17 4.70 27.02 3.94
C THR A 17 3.42 27.32 3.16
N ASN A 18 2.28 26.94 3.72
CA ASN A 18 0.98 27.00 3.04
C ASN A 18 0.70 28.40 2.44
N ASP A 19 1.34 29.44 2.97
CA ASP A 19 1.24 30.85 2.56
C ASP A 19 1.93 31.19 1.23
N GLN A 20 2.78 30.33 0.69
CA GLN A 20 3.40 30.52 -0.64
C GLN A 20 2.77 29.68 -1.75
N GLU A 21 1.76 28.86 -1.44
CA GLU A 21 1.04 28.12 -2.48
C GLU A 21 0.12 29.09 -3.26
N PRO A 22 0.10 29.01 -4.60
CA PRO A 22 -0.87 29.72 -5.41
C PRO A 22 -2.30 29.42 -4.95
N PHE A 23 -3.15 30.45 -4.95
CA PHE A 23 -4.56 30.32 -4.57
C PHE A 23 -5.28 29.22 -5.36
N GLU A 24 -4.99 29.12 -6.67
CA GLU A 24 -5.58 28.13 -7.57
C GLU A 24 -5.28 26.69 -7.14
N ASP A 25 -4.04 26.42 -6.71
CA ASP A 25 -3.65 25.09 -6.26
C ASP A 25 -4.35 24.75 -4.94
N ARG A 26 -4.41 25.69 -3.99
CA ARG A 26 -5.18 25.53 -2.74
C ARG A 26 -6.65 25.24 -3.02
N GLN A 27 -7.26 25.99 -3.94
CA GLN A 27 -8.65 25.79 -4.34
C GLN A 27 -8.84 24.41 -4.97
N ARG A 28 -7.92 23.97 -5.83
CA ARG A 28 -7.95 22.64 -6.45
C ARG A 28 -7.89 21.53 -5.40
N ARG A 29 -7.01 21.64 -4.40
CA ARG A 29 -6.91 20.68 -3.28
C ARG A 29 -8.20 20.62 -2.45
N THR A 30 -8.76 21.79 -2.16
CA THR A 30 -10.01 21.90 -1.38
C THR A 30 -11.19 21.28 -2.13
N GLN A 31 -11.30 21.52 -3.44
CA GLN A 31 -12.34 20.90 -4.27
C GLN A 31 -12.18 19.37 -4.33
N ALA A 32 -10.95 18.88 -4.50
CA ALA A 32 -10.69 17.44 -4.48
C ALA A 32 -11.07 16.79 -3.14
N ALA A 33 -10.81 17.45 -2.01
CA ALA A 33 -11.24 16.98 -0.69
C ALA A 33 -12.78 16.86 -0.60
N ARG A 34 -13.52 17.88 -1.08
CA ARG A 34 -14.99 17.84 -1.12
C ARG A 34 -15.54 16.70 -1.99
N ILE A 35 -14.91 16.44 -3.13
CA ILE A 35 -15.30 15.32 -4.01
C ILE A 35 -15.06 13.98 -3.29
N LEU A 36 -13.95 13.83 -2.56
CA LEU A 36 -13.64 12.60 -1.83
C LEU A 36 -14.64 12.26 -0.71
N GLU A 37 -15.28 13.28 -0.15
CA GLU A 37 -16.32 13.15 0.89
C GLU A 37 -17.67 12.68 0.33
N SER A 38 -17.92 12.88 -0.98
CA SER A 38 -19.19 12.52 -1.62
C SER A 38 -19.03 11.34 -2.59
N GLN A 39 -19.70 10.23 -2.26
CA GLN A 39 -19.71 9.03 -3.11
C GLN A 39 -20.39 9.29 -4.47
N GLU A 40 -21.42 10.13 -4.49
CA GLU A 40 -22.13 10.53 -5.72
C GLU A 40 -21.21 11.32 -6.67
N GLN A 41 -20.47 12.30 -6.12
CA GLN A 41 -19.50 13.08 -6.89
C GLN A 41 -18.40 12.17 -7.48
N LEU A 42 -17.91 11.19 -6.71
CA LEU A 42 -16.94 10.22 -7.22
C LEU A 42 -17.48 9.40 -8.39
N ILE A 43 -18.75 8.97 -8.33
CA ILE A 43 -19.39 8.22 -9.42
C ILE A 43 -19.56 9.12 -10.66
N TRP A 44 -20.01 10.36 -10.48
CA TRP A 44 -20.11 11.31 -11.60
C TRP A 44 -18.76 11.57 -12.27
N HIS A 45 -17.71 11.78 -11.47
CA HIS A 45 -16.37 11.98 -12.00
C HIS A 45 -15.78 10.73 -12.63
N SER A 46 -16.07 9.52 -12.12
CA SER A 46 -15.56 8.29 -12.71
C SER A 46 -16.17 8.03 -14.08
N MET A 47 -17.46 8.32 -14.25
CA MET A 47 -18.14 8.28 -15.55
C MET A 47 -17.55 9.29 -16.53
N ALA A 48 -17.32 10.54 -16.10
CA ALA A 48 -16.74 11.58 -16.95
C ALA A 48 -15.30 11.27 -17.39
N ARG A 49 -14.55 10.52 -16.57
CA ARG A 49 -13.17 10.12 -16.85
C ARG A 49 -13.04 8.76 -17.54
N ASN A 50 -14.12 8.01 -17.69
CA ASN A 50 -14.12 6.62 -18.14
C ASN A 50 -13.14 5.74 -17.34
N GLU A 51 -13.16 5.88 -16.03
CA GLU A 51 -12.32 5.17 -15.06
C GLU A 51 -13.19 4.45 -14.02
N ASP A 52 -12.62 3.47 -13.32
CA ASP A 52 -13.29 2.86 -12.17
C ASP A 52 -13.31 3.82 -10.97
N VAL A 53 -14.35 3.75 -10.14
CA VAL A 53 -14.50 4.60 -8.93
C VAL A 53 -13.26 4.57 -8.01
N PRO A 54 -12.60 3.41 -7.74
CA PRO A 54 -11.38 3.39 -6.94
C PRO A 54 -10.21 4.12 -7.59
N GLN A 55 -10.08 4.07 -8.92
CA GLN A 55 -9.04 4.80 -9.66
C GLN A 55 -9.28 6.31 -9.58
N THR A 56 -10.52 6.75 -9.82
CA THR A 56 -10.93 8.15 -9.67
C THR A 56 -10.75 8.65 -8.23
N ARG A 57 -11.00 7.80 -7.23
CA ARG A 57 -10.71 8.14 -5.82
C ARG A 57 -9.21 8.31 -5.57
N GLN A 58 -8.36 7.46 -6.15
CA GLN A 58 -6.90 7.60 -6.07
C GLN A 58 -6.45 8.92 -6.71
N TYR A 59 -7.03 9.27 -7.86
CA TYR A 59 -6.78 10.52 -8.57
C TYR A 59 -7.08 11.75 -7.70
N PHE A 60 -8.26 11.83 -7.07
CA PHE A 60 -8.58 12.97 -6.21
C PHE A 60 -7.79 12.98 -4.90
N ARG A 61 -7.38 11.82 -4.37
CA ARG A 61 -6.45 11.74 -3.23
C ARG A 61 -5.09 12.35 -3.56
N ALA A 62 -4.57 12.10 -4.76
CA ALA A 62 -3.34 12.71 -5.24
C ALA A 62 -3.45 14.24 -5.25
N ILE A 63 -4.54 14.76 -5.82
CA ILE A 63 -4.79 16.20 -5.89
C ILE A 63 -4.92 16.79 -4.49
N ALA A 64 -5.73 16.20 -3.60
CA ALA A 64 -5.91 16.69 -2.24
C ALA A 64 -4.58 16.71 -1.44
N ALA A 65 -3.68 15.76 -1.73
CA ALA A 65 -2.33 15.71 -1.16
C ALA A 65 -1.34 16.73 -1.79
N GLY A 66 -1.77 17.51 -2.79
CA GLY A 66 -0.91 18.46 -3.50
C GLY A 66 0.07 17.79 -4.48
N MET A 67 -0.23 16.57 -4.91
CA MET A 67 0.58 15.84 -5.87
C MET A 67 -0.06 15.88 -7.26
N ASP A 68 0.76 15.85 -8.31
CA ASP A 68 0.28 15.76 -9.69
C ASP A 68 -0.16 14.31 -10.00
N PRO A 69 -1.47 14.05 -10.22
CA PRO A 69 -1.97 12.70 -10.49
C PRO A 69 -1.39 12.11 -11.79
N SER A 70 -0.99 12.95 -12.75
CA SER A 70 -0.39 12.49 -14.02
C SER A 70 0.97 11.82 -13.78
N LYS A 71 1.68 12.23 -12.72
CA LYS A 71 2.97 11.66 -12.31
C LYS A 71 2.81 10.38 -11.49
N MET A 72 1.60 10.05 -11.04
CA MET A 72 1.31 8.80 -10.31
C MET A 72 0.96 7.64 -11.23
N ALA A 73 0.84 7.87 -12.54
CA ALA A 73 0.74 6.79 -13.50
C ALA A 73 1.99 5.91 -13.39
N GLN A 74 1.76 4.63 -13.10
CA GLN A 74 2.75 3.54 -13.08
C GLN A 74 3.58 3.39 -11.80
N LYS A 75 2.92 2.87 -10.76
CA LYS A 75 3.52 1.74 -10.04
C LYS A 75 2.53 0.58 -9.98
N SER A 76 2.19 0.06 -11.16
CA SER A 76 1.78 -1.34 -11.31
C SER A 76 2.97 -2.18 -10.83
N THR A 77 3.05 -2.36 -9.50
CA THR A 77 3.91 -3.40 -8.93
C THR A 77 3.32 -4.69 -9.48
N GLY A 78 4.00 -5.25 -10.48
CA GLY A 78 3.62 -6.50 -11.10
C GLY A 78 3.31 -7.51 -10.00
N HIS A 79 2.08 -7.99 -9.97
CA HIS A 79 1.75 -9.21 -9.28
C HIS A 79 2.26 -10.36 -10.16
N SER A 80 3.58 -10.48 -10.27
CA SER A 80 4.24 -11.66 -10.80
C SER A 80 4.64 -12.55 -9.62
N GLY A 81 3.82 -13.56 -9.38
CA GLY A 81 4.22 -14.81 -8.73
C GLY A 81 4.17 -14.83 -7.20
N GLY A 82 3.40 -15.80 -6.67
CA GLY A 82 3.68 -16.36 -5.36
C GLY A 82 2.44 -16.65 -4.53
N GLU A 83 1.74 -17.71 -4.89
CA GLU A 83 0.91 -18.47 -3.95
C GLU A 83 1.88 -19.03 -2.88
N GLY A 84 2.07 -18.24 -1.83
CA GLY A 84 2.91 -18.54 -0.68
C GLY A 84 2.04 -18.51 0.56
N LEU A 85 1.14 -19.49 0.68
CA LEU A 85 0.69 -19.96 1.99
C LEU A 85 1.96 -20.24 2.80
N GLN A 86 2.22 -19.43 3.83
CA GLN A 86 2.85 -19.83 5.11
C GLN A 86 3.19 -18.58 5.94
N SER A 87 2.16 -18.01 6.56
CA SER A 87 2.32 -17.27 7.81
C SER A 87 1.72 -18.10 8.93
N ALA A 88 2.57 -18.92 9.56
CA ALA A 88 2.33 -19.44 10.91
C ALA A 88 3.68 -19.66 11.57
N ARG A 89 4.20 -18.58 12.14
CA ARG A 89 5.18 -18.68 13.22
C ARG A 89 4.50 -19.40 14.37
N LYS A 90 5.18 -20.38 14.98
CA LYS A 90 5.30 -20.59 16.45
C LYS A 90 5.32 -22.07 16.82
N GLY A 91 6.43 -22.48 17.41
CA GLY A 91 6.37 -23.20 18.69
C GLY A 91 6.94 -24.62 18.71
N THR A 92 8.04 -24.72 19.44
CA THR A 92 8.44 -25.82 20.32
C THR A 92 8.74 -27.20 19.71
N ALA A 93 10.04 -27.44 19.57
CA ALA A 93 10.59 -28.79 19.59
C ALA A 93 10.20 -29.51 20.90
N ARG A 94 9.75 -30.76 20.79
CA ARG A 94 9.87 -31.75 21.87
C ARG A 94 10.30 -33.10 21.31
N VAL A 95 11.53 -33.40 21.68
CA VAL A 95 12.25 -34.67 21.80
C VAL A 95 11.37 -35.89 22.14
N VAL A 96 11.68 -36.99 21.43
CA VAL A 96 11.73 -38.42 21.83
C VAL A 96 10.57 -38.99 22.65
N SER A 97 9.96 -40.07 22.13
CA SER A 97 10.04 -41.39 22.78
C SER A 97 9.53 -42.49 21.84
N ARG A 98 10.46 -43.37 21.43
CA ARG A 98 10.14 -44.73 21.02
C ARG A 98 9.67 -45.48 22.27
N SER A 99 8.55 -46.18 22.18
CA SER A 99 8.31 -47.37 23.00
C SER A 99 7.53 -48.38 22.18
N ASP A 100 8.25 -49.47 21.97
CA ASP A 100 7.85 -50.76 21.44
C ASP A 100 6.72 -51.40 22.27
N LYS A 101 6.04 -52.35 21.64
CA LYS A 101 5.39 -53.53 22.28
C LYS A 101 3.92 -53.42 22.69
N THR A 102 3.10 -54.19 21.96
CA THR A 102 2.25 -55.33 22.42
C THR A 102 1.07 -55.45 21.45
N ALA A 103 1.07 -56.47 20.59
CA ALA A 103 0.29 -57.70 20.72
C ALA A 103 -1.20 -57.50 20.33
N GLY A 104 -1.65 -58.27 19.33
CA GLY A 104 -3.03 -58.26 18.81
C GLY A 104 -4.08 -58.81 19.79
N PRO A 105 -5.21 -59.40 19.34
CA PRO A 105 -5.48 -59.95 18.01
C PRO A 105 -6.78 -59.45 17.35
N SER A 106 -6.86 -59.80 16.07
CA SER A 106 -8.04 -59.99 15.24
C SER A 106 -9.22 -60.63 15.96
N ASP A 107 -10.43 -60.12 15.69
CA ASP A 107 -11.60 -60.98 15.54
C ASP A 107 -12.57 -60.40 14.50
N PRO A 108 -12.91 -61.16 13.43
CA PRO A 108 -13.97 -60.81 12.48
C PRO A 108 -15.28 -61.55 12.78
N SER A 109 -16.41 -60.85 12.73
CA SER A 109 -17.74 -61.39 12.39
C SER A 109 -18.69 -60.25 12.01
#